data_AF-A0A3M0W3Q1-F1
#
_entry.id   AF-A0A3M0W3Q1-F1
#
_cell.length_a   1.000
_cell.length_b   1.000
_cell.length_c   1.000
_cell.angle_alpha   90.00
_cell.angle_beta   90.00
_cell.angle_gamma   90.00
#
_symmetry.space_group_name_H-M   'P 1'
#
loop_
_entity.id
_entity.type
_entity.pdbx_description
1 polymer ?
#
loop_
_entity_poly.entity_id
_entity_poly.type
_entity_poly.pdbx_seq_one_letter_code
_entity_poly.pdbx_strand_id
1 'polypeptide(L)'
;MHYANTALIPLLTQSVAAAETQLLLTRPYYQSFPLEQLLIFGPIASHVVSGVVLRLYRRRQNAKRYGAFSYKDRKRIPWPKVSATSALGFVLYPMLVVHVIICRITPVEVEGGSSGVGLRYFAHGIAKHPVVTNAAYVAMLAAASWHFVTGAAKYLKLSREYITDGGDFGRLKKRRRGWIIHGVAATVAAVWIAGGLGVVGRSGLGTGWEAKQWDKIYQAVPILGRFM
;
A
#
# COMPACT_ATOMS: atom_id res chain seq x y z
N MET A 1 4.38 -7.55 -9.28
CA MET A 1 5.20 -6.58 -10.04
C MET A 1 5.81 -5.50 -9.16
N HIS A 2 5.02 -4.59 -8.58
CA HIS A 2 5.56 -3.47 -7.78
C HIS A 2 6.54 -3.93 -6.69
N TYR A 3 6.13 -4.89 -5.83
CA TYR A 3 6.99 -5.49 -4.81
C TYR A 3 8.32 -6.06 -5.37
N ALA A 4 8.30 -6.69 -6.54
CA ALA A 4 9.51 -7.24 -7.14
C ALA A 4 10.47 -6.12 -7.56
N ASN A 5 9.97 -5.11 -8.26
CA ASN A 5 10.78 -4.02 -8.80
C ASN A 5 11.29 -3.04 -7.73
N THR A 6 10.52 -2.84 -6.65
CA THR A 6 10.87 -1.87 -5.59
C THR A 6 11.51 -2.51 -4.37
N ALA A 7 11.55 -3.83 -4.28
CA ALA A 7 12.18 -4.53 -3.15
C ALA A 7 13.09 -5.66 -3.58
N LEU A 8 12.54 -6.71 -4.22
CA LEU A 8 13.31 -7.94 -4.48
C LEU A 8 14.48 -7.70 -5.42
N ILE A 9 14.26 -7.02 -6.55
CA ILE A 9 15.33 -6.76 -7.52
C ILE A 9 16.41 -5.87 -6.91
N PRO A 10 16.11 -4.70 -6.30
CA PRO A 10 17.13 -3.93 -5.58
C PRO A 10 17.87 -4.74 -4.52
N LEU A 11 17.17 -5.59 -3.75
CA LEU A 11 17.78 -6.42 -2.72
C LEU A 11 18.69 -7.51 -3.31
N LEU A 12 18.37 -8.05 -4.48
CA LEU A 12 19.19 -9.05 -5.16
C LEU A 12 20.39 -8.43 -5.88
N THR A 13 20.19 -7.30 -6.56
CA THR A 13 21.25 -6.65 -7.34
C THR A 13 22.18 -5.79 -6.48
N GLN A 14 21.72 -5.37 -5.29
CA GLN A 14 22.40 -4.39 -4.43
C GLN A 14 22.81 -3.12 -5.21
N SER A 15 22.08 -2.78 -6.27
CA SER A 15 22.43 -1.71 -7.20
C SER A 15 21.17 -1.06 -7.74
N VAL A 16 21.04 0.25 -7.48
CA VAL A 16 19.94 1.06 -8.00
C VAL A 16 19.99 1.15 -9.52
N ALA A 17 21.17 1.36 -10.11
CA ALA A 17 21.33 1.44 -11.55
C ALA A 17 20.88 0.13 -12.25
N ALA A 18 21.29 -1.03 -11.72
CA ALA A 18 20.89 -2.32 -12.27
C ALA A 18 19.39 -2.58 -12.10
N ALA A 19 18.83 -2.23 -10.93
CA ALA A 19 17.40 -2.40 -10.67
C ALA A 19 16.52 -1.45 -11.51
N GLU A 20 17.02 -0.25 -11.81
CA GLU A 20 16.32 0.74 -12.62
C GLU A 20 16.19 0.29 -14.08
N THR A 21 17.20 -0.36 -14.65
CA THR A 21 17.08 -1.01 -15.96
C THR A 21 15.95 -2.04 -16.00
N GLN A 22 15.81 -2.85 -14.94
CA GLN A 22 14.72 -3.83 -14.84
C GLN A 22 13.34 -3.16 -14.69
N LEU A 23 13.27 -2.06 -13.94
CA LEU A 23 12.05 -1.25 -13.84
C LEU A 23 11.61 -0.74 -15.22
N LEU A 24 12.55 -0.24 -16.03
CA LEU A 24 12.26 0.26 -17.38
C LEU A 24 11.67 -0.80 -18.31
N LEU A 25 12.14 -2.06 -18.24
CA LEU A 25 11.60 -3.17 -19.02
C LEU A 25 10.11 -3.42 -18.74
N THR A 26 9.70 -3.20 -17.48
CA THR A 26 8.32 -3.44 -17.08
C THR A 26 7.38 -2.26 -17.38
N ARG A 27 7.93 -1.06 -17.63
CA ARG A 27 7.19 0.20 -17.77
C ARG A 27 6.09 0.21 -18.82
N PRO A 28 6.27 -0.36 -20.04
CA PRO A 28 5.23 -0.40 -21.06
C PRO A 28 3.97 -1.16 -20.61
N TYR A 29 4.11 -2.13 -19.71
CA TYR A 29 3.01 -2.99 -19.28
C TYR A 29 2.08 -2.34 -18.23
N TYR A 30 2.53 -1.29 -17.54
CA TYR A 30 1.74 -0.69 -16.45
C TYR A 30 1.64 0.84 -16.46
N GLN A 31 2.35 1.56 -17.34
CA GLN A 31 2.22 3.03 -17.49
C GLN A 31 1.59 3.47 -18.82
N SER A 32 1.20 2.52 -19.68
CA SER A 32 0.52 2.81 -20.94
C SER A 32 -1.00 2.87 -20.75
N PHE A 33 -1.66 3.77 -21.47
CA PHE A 33 -3.11 3.73 -21.61
C PHE A 33 -3.50 2.59 -22.56
N PRO A 34 -4.53 1.78 -22.26
CA PRO A 34 -5.41 1.83 -21.08
C PRO A 34 -4.98 0.88 -19.93
N LEU A 35 -3.82 0.23 -20.04
CA LEU A 35 -3.39 -0.83 -19.12
C LEU A 35 -3.23 -0.34 -17.68
N GLU A 36 -2.69 0.86 -17.46
CA GLU A 36 -2.57 1.42 -16.10
C GLU A 36 -3.95 1.55 -15.42
N GLN A 37 -4.93 2.10 -16.15
CA GLN A 37 -6.28 2.31 -15.64
C GLN A 37 -6.96 0.98 -15.33
N LEU A 38 -6.81 -0.01 -16.20
CA LEU A 38 -7.48 -1.31 -16.07
C LEU A 38 -6.79 -2.25 -15.09
N LEU A 39 -5.47 -2.21 -14.95
CA LEU A 39 -4.70 -3.16 -14.15
C LEU A 39 -4.29 -2.62 -12.77
N ILE A 40 -4.28 -1.30 -12.58
CA ILE A 40 -3.93 -0.67 -11.30
C ILE A 40 -5.15 0.04 -10.71
N PHE A 41 -5.64 1.08 -11.36
CA PHE A 41 -6.68 1.93 -10.76
C PHE A 41 -8.05 1.24 -10.65
N GLY A 42 -8.47 0.50 -11.68
CA GLY A 42 -9.72 -0.26 -11.68
C GLY A 42 -9.81 -1.29 -10.55
N PRO A 43 -8.79 -2.16 -10.37
CA PRO A 43 -8.76 -3.11 -9.26
C PRO A 43 -8.74 -2.43 -7.89
N ILE A 44 -7.96 -1.35 -7.71
CA ILE A 44 -7.93 -0.59 -6.45
C ILE A 44 -9.30 0.01 -6.15
N ALA A 45 -9.91 0.70 -7.13
CA ALA A 45 -11.21 1.33 -6.98
C ALA A 45 -12.31 0.30 -6.66
N SER A 46 -12.38 -0.79 -7.44
CA SER A 46 -13.36 -1.85 -7.22
C SER A 46 -13.17 -2.54 -5.86
N HIS A 47 -11.94 -2.78 -5.42
CA HIS A 47 -11.64 -3.32 -4.10
C HIS A 47 -12.13 -2.41 -2.96
N VAL A 48 -11.79 -1.11 -3.02
CA VAL A 48 -12.18 -0.14 -1.98
C VAL A 48 -13.69 0.07 -1.96
N VAL A 49 -14.31 0.29 -3.12
CA VAL A 49 -15.75 0.50 -3.25
C VAL A 49 -16.53 -0.72 -2.77
N SER A 50 -16.14 -1.93 -3.18
CA SER A 50 -16.81 -3.15 -2.72
C SER A 50 -16.71 -3.33 -1.21
N GLY A 51 -15.57 -2.99 -0.60
CA GLY A 51 -15.40 -3.00 0.86
C GLY A 51 -16.36 -2.06 1.59
N VAL A 52 -16.52 -0.83 1.09
CA VAL A 52 -17.47 0.16 1.65
C VAL A 52 -18.91 -0.31 1.46
N VAL A 53 -19.28 -0.74 0.25
CA VAL A 53 -20.62 -1.23 -0.08
C VAL A 53 -20.99 -2.44 0.78
N LEU A 54 -20.10 -3.42 0.95
CA LEU A 54 -20.33 -4.58 1.80
C LEU A 54 -20.57 -4.19 3.27
N ARG A 55 -19.86 -3.17 3.77
CA ARG A 55 -20.06 -2.67 5.14
C ARG A 55 -21.43 -2.03 5.31
N LEU A 56 -21.85 -1.19 4.35
CA LEU A 56 -23.19 -0.59 4.33
C LEU A 56 -24.28 -1.66 4.19
N TYR A 57 -24.07 -2.65 3.34
CA TYR A 57 -24.98 -3.77 3.13
C TYR A 57 -25.17 -4.59 4.41
N ARG A 58 -24.08 -4.97 5.10
CA ARG A 58 -24.14 -5.69 6.38
C ARG A 58 -24.84 -4.87 7.46
N ARG A 59 -24.62 -3.55 7.50
CA ARG A 59 -25.37 -2.66 8.41
C ARG A 59 -26.86 -2.71 8.13
N ARG A 60 -27.27 -2.63 6.86
CA ARG A 60 -28.67 -2.72 6.45
C ARG A 60 -29.28 -4.07 6.82
N GLN A 61 -28.56 -5.17 6.62
CA GLN A 61 -29.02 -6.51 7.02
C GLN A 61 -29.19 -6.64 8.53
N ASN A 62 -28.23 -6.17 9.33
CA ASN A 62 -28.36 -6.17 10.78
C ASN A 62 -29.59 -5.38 11.22
N ALA A 63 -29.85 -4.21 10.63
CA ALA A 63 -31.03 -3.44 10.96
C ALA A 63 -32.35 -4.16 10.67
N LYS A 64 -32.43 -4.88 9.54
CA LYS A 64 -33.59 -5.73 9.24
C LYS A 64 -33.76 -6.85 10.27
N ARG A 65 -32.68 -7.52 10.68
CA ARG A 65 -32.72 -8.63 11.66
C ARG A 65 -33.19 -8.18 13.05
N TYR A 66 -32.85 -6.95 13.44
CA TYR A 66 -33.29 -6.36 14.71
C TYR A 66 -34.64 -5.62 14.62
N GLY A 67 -35.38 -5.73 13.50
CA GLY A 67 -36.70 -5.09 13.35
C GLY A 67 -36.66 -3.55 13.32
N ALA A 68 -35.52 -2.94 12.97
CA ALA A 68 -35.38 -1.49 12.97
C ALA A 68 -35.89 -0.85 11.66
N PHE A 69 -37.19 -0.59 11.63
CA PHE A 69 -37.86 -0.03 10.47
C PHE A 69 -37.74 1.50 10.40
N SER A 70 -37.70 2.20 11.55
CA SER A 70 -37.56 3.66 11.60
C SER A 70 -36.10 4.12 11.61
N TYR A 71 -35.86 5.39 11.25
CA TYR A 71 -34.53 6.01 11.34
C TYR A 71 -33.99 6.07 12.79
N LYS A 72 -34.88 6.29 13.77
CA LYS A 72 -34.51 6.33 15.19
C LYS A 72 -34.02 4.96 15.68
N ASP A 73 -34.67 3.88 15.25
CA ASP A 73 -34.27 2.51 15.63
C ASP A 73 -32.92 2.12 15.03
N ARG A 74 -32.68 2.52 13.77
CA ARG A 74 -31.41 2.26 13.07
C ARG A 74 -30.20 2.94 13.71
N LYS A 75 -30.40 4.05 14.44
CA LYS A 75 -29.32 4.70 15.19
C LYS A 75 -28.88 3.91 16.42
N ARG A 76 -29.78 3.11 17.00
CA ARG A 76 -29.50 2.30 18.20
C ARG A 76 -28.74 1.02 17.88
N ILE A 77 -28.71 0.61 16.61
CA ILE A 77 -28.00 -0.62 16.20
C ILE A 77 -26.51 -0.32 15.99
N PRO A 78 -25.61 -1.08 16.63
CA PRO A 78 -24.19 -0.88 16.48
C PRO A 78 -23.73 -1.16 15.04
N TRP A 79 -22.75 -0.38 14.59
CA TRP A 79 -22.10 -0.62 13.30
C TRP A 79 -21.37 -1.98 13.29
N PRO A 80 -21.24 -2.63 12.12
CA PRO A 80 -20.41 -3.82 11.98
C PRO A 80 -19.00 -3.57 12.51
N LYS A 81 -18.46 -4.48 13.35
CA LYS A 81 -17.12 -4.32 13.92
C LYS A 81 -16.07 -4.15 12.80
N VAL A 82 -15.14 -3.22 12.99
CA VAL A 82 -14.00 -3.04 12.08
C VAL A 82 -12.98 -4.12 12.39
N SER A 83 -12.64 -4.95 11.40
CA SER A 83 -11.58 -5.94 11.56
C SER A 83 -10.21 -5.26 11.48
N ALA A 84 -9.18 -5.84 12.09
CA ALA A 84 -7.80 -5.31 11.99
C ALA A 84 -7.35 -5.12 10.53
N THR A 85 -7.66 -6.08 9.64
CA THR A 85 -7.40 -5.95 8.19
C THR A 85 -8.08 -4.72 7.59
N SER A 86 -9.33 -4.44 7.97
CA SER A 86 -10.07 -3.27 7.49
C SER A 86 -9.52 -1.97 8.06
N ALA A 87 -9.14 -1.95 9.34
CA ALA A 87 -8.50 -0.80 9.97
C ALA A 87 -7.19 -0.43 9.26
N LEU A 88 -6.35 -1.43 8.95
CA LEU A 88 -5.14 -1.22 8.16
C LEU A 88 -5.45 -0.70 6.75
N GLY A 89 -6.55 -1.15 6.13
CA GLY A 89 -7.00 -0.60 4.84
C GLY A 89 -7.33 0.90 4.94
N PHE A 90 -8.02 1.33 5.99
CA PHE A 90 -8.33 2.74 6.22
C PHE A 90 -7.08 3.59 6.50
N VAL A 91 -6.08 3.03 7.18
CA VAL A 91 -4.79 3.70 7.42
C VAL A 91 -3.95 3.76 6.14
N LEU A 92 -3.91 2.68 5.37
CA LEU A 92 -3.12 2.57 4.16
C LEU A 92 -3.65 3.47 3.03
N TYR A 93 -4.96 3.65 2.92
CA TYR A 93 -5.56 4.42 1.84
C TYR A 93 -5.02 5.86 1.70
N PRO A 94 -5.00 6.71 2.74
CA PRO A 94 -4.42 8.04 2.61
C PRO A 94 -2.91 8.01 2.31
N MET A 95 -2.16 7.04 2.85
CA MET A 95 -0.74 6.87 2.52
C MET A 95 -0.53 6.53 1.04
N LEU A 96 -1.38 5.65 0.49
CA LEU A 96 -1.39 5.31 -0.93
C LEU A 96 -1.74 6.53 -1.79
N VAL A 97 -2.72 7.34 -1.39
CA VAL A 97 -3.09 8.57 -2.11
C VAL A 97 -1.90 9.52 -2.18
N VAL A 98 -1.21 9.78 -1.06
CA VAL A 98 0.00 10.61 -1.04
C VAL A 98 1.09 10.03 -1.93
N HIS A 99 1.31 8.71 -1.88
CA HIS A 99 2.25 8.02 -2.75
C HIS A 99 1.92 8.21 -4.25
N VAL A 100 0.65 8.07 -4.63
CA VAL A 100 0.20 8.27 -6.02
C VAL A 100 0.33 9.73 -6.46
N ILE A 101 0.07 10.68 -5.56
CA ILE A 101 0.27 12.11 -5.85
C ILE A 101 1.74 12.36 -6.19
N ILE A 102 2.66 11.94 -5.32
CA ILE A 102 4.10 12.19 -5.46
C ILE A 102 4.70 11.42 -6.65
N CYS A 103 4.28 10.19 -6.89
CA CYS A 103 4.92 9.31 -7.88
C CYS A 103 4.20 9.23 -9.23
N ARG A 104 2.98 9.77 -9.37
CA ARG A 104 2.23 9.71 -10.64
C ARG A 104 1.56 11.03 -11.02
N ILE A 105 0.75 11.63 -10.13
CA ILE A 105 -0.05 12.81 -10.50
C ILE A 105 0.84 14.04 -10.70
N THR A 106 1.64 14.42 -9.70
CA THR A 106 2.49 15.61 -9.79
C THR A 106 3.53 15.52 -10.92
N PRO A 107 4.22 14.37 -11.14
CA PRO A 107 5.07 14.22 -12.32
C PRO A 107 4.32 14.45 -13.64
N VAL A 108 3.12 13.88 -13.80
CA VAL A 108 2.32 14.05 -15.02
C VAL A 108 1.93 15.52 -15.23
N GLU A 109 1.60 16.24 -14.16
CA GLU A 109 1.25 17.67 -14.24
C GLU A 109 2.45 18.56 -14.58
N VAL A 110 3.65 18.25 -14.06
CA VAL A 110 4.86 19.07 -14.23
C VAL A 110 5.60 18.75 -15.53
N GLU A 111 5.68 17.48 -15.91
CA GLU A 111 6.49 17.01 -17.04
C GLU A 111 5.66 16.51 -18.24
N GLY A 112 4.33 16.45 -18.11
CA GLY A 112 3.46 15.82 -19.10
C GLY A 112 3.51 14.28 -19.10
N GLY A 113 4.22 13.68 -18.14
CA GLY A 113 4.36 12.23 -17.99
C GLY A 113 5.04 11.83 -16.68
N SER A 114 5.24 10.54 -16.44
CA SER A 114 5.99 10.06 -15.26
C SER A 114 7.18 9.17 -15.64
N SER A 115 7.75 9.39 -16.82
CA SER A 115 8.91 8.65 -17.31
C SER A 115 10.21 9.03 -16.58
N GLY A 116 10.27 10.21 -15.95
CA GLY A 116 11.36 10.59 -15.04
C GLY A 116 11.28 9.91 -13.66
N VAL A 117 10.16 9.25 -13.34
CA VAL A 117 9.93 8.64 -12.02
C VAL A 117 10.49 7.22 -11.99
N GLY A 118 11.65 7.07 -11.35
CA GLY A 118 12.36 5.81 -11.16
C GLY A 118 12.82 5.59 -9.73
N LEU A 119 13.74 4.64 -9.55
CA LEU A 119 14.32 4.34 -8.24
C LEU A 119 15.20 5.48 -7.74
N ARG A 120 15.91 6.17 -8.66
CA ARG A 120 16.72 7.35 -8.31
C ARG A 120 15.89 8.56 -7.92
N TYR A 121 14.74 8.78 -8.56
CA TYR A 121 13.76 9.81 -8.13
C TYR A 121 13.34 9.57 -6.67
N PHE A 122 12.93 8.33 -6.37
CA PHE A 122 12.55 7.95 -5.01
C PHE A 122 13.69 8.19 -4.01
N ALA A 123 14.90 7.73 -4.32
CA ALA A 123 16.06 7.90 -3.44
C ALA A 123 16.42 9.37 -3.21
N HIS A 124 16.32 10.20 -4.25
CA HIS A 124 16.54 11.63 -4.13
C HIS A 124 15.55 12.27 -3.15
N GLY A 125 14.26 11.93 -3.23
CA GLY A 125 13.25 12.37 -2.25
C GLY A 125 13.53 11.89 -0.82
N ILE A 126 13.97 10.64 -0.64
CA ILE A 126 14.41 10.13 0.67
C ILE A 126 15.57 10.97 1.20
N ALA A 127 16.57 11.25 0.38
CA ALA A 127 17.77 11.97 0.79
C ALA A 127 17.51 13.43 1.20
N LYS A 128 16.49 14.09 0.64
CA LYS A 128 16.11 15.46 1.06
C LYS A 128 15.50 15.51 2.47
N HIS A 129 14.69 14.51 2.85
CA HIS A 129 14.03 14.46 4.15
C HIS A 129 14.13 13.06 4.78
N PRO A 130 15.34 12.60 5.17
CA PRO A 130 15.59 11.19 5.46
C PRO A 130 14.76 10.68 6.63
N VAL A 131 14.61 11.46 7.71
CA VAL A 131 13.86 10.99 8.89
C VAL A 131 12.37 10.84 8.58
N VAL A 132 11.75 11.90 8.05
CA VAL A 132 10.29 11.94 7.82
C VAL A 132 9.89 10.93 6.74
N THR A 133 10.64 10.89 5.63
CA THR A 133 10.31 10.00 4.52
C THR A 133 10.54 8.53 4.88
N ASN A 134 11.64 8.18 5.55
CA ASN A 134 11.84 6.80 6.00
C ASN A 134 10.75 6.38 6.99
N ALA A 135 10.39 7.23 7.96
CA ALA A 135 9.31 6.93 8.90
C ALA A 135 7.97 6.70 8.18
N ALA A 136 7.62 7.59 7.24
CA ALA A 136 6.40 7.48 6.45
C ALA A 136 6.37 6.20 5.59
N TYR A 137 7.46 5.88 4.90
CA TYR A 137 7.55 4.67 4.09
C TYR A 137 7.58 3.40 4.94
N VAL A 138 8.29 3.36 6.08
CA VAL A 138 8.22 2.20 7.00
C VAL A 138 6.79 1.97 7.46
N ALA A 139 6.07 3.03 7.85
CA ALA A 139 4.67 2.92 8.26
C ALA A 139 3.78 2.40 7.11
N MET A 140 3.92 2.96 5.91
CA MET A 140 3.15 2.54 4.74
C MET A 140 3.44 1.08 4.36
N LEU A 141 4.71 0.68 4.30
CA LEU A 141 5.12 -0.68 3.93
C LEU A 141 4.67 -1.71 4.97
N ALA A 142 4.72 -1.38 6.27
CA ALA A 142 4.19 -2.24 7.32
C ALA A 142 2.66 -2.37 7.21
N ALA A 143 1.93 -1.26 7.07
CA ALA A 143 0.47 -1.27 6.92
C ALA A 143 0.03 -2.06 5.69
N ALA A 144 0.69 -1.84 4.54
CA ALA A 144 0.48 -2.57 3.30
C ALA A 144 0.70 -4.08 3.48
N SER A 145 1.83 -4.47 4.06
CA SER A 145 2.20 -5.88 4.23
C SER A 145 1.20 -6.63 5.11
N TRP A 146 0.81 -6.07 6.26
CA TRP A 146 -0.22 -6.71 7.09
C TRP A 146 -1.60 -6.69 6.44
N HIS A 147 -1.98 -5.62 5.74
CA HIS A 147 -3.26 -5.57 5.03
C HIS A 147 -3.34 -6.64 3.94
N PHE A 148 -2.31 -6.76 3.10
CA PHE A 148 -2.26 -7.72 2.00
C PHE A 148 -2.18 -9.16 2.51
N VAL A 149 -1.28 -9.48 3.43
CA VAL A 149 -1.10 -10.86 3.91
C VAL A 149 -2.31 -11.33 4.70
N THR A 150 -2.86 -10.50 5.61
CA THR A 150 -4.06 -10.91 6.36
C THR A 150 -5.30 -10.94 5.46
N GLY A 151 -5.42 -10.03 4.49
CA GLY A 151 -6.48 -10.04 3.48
C GLY A 151 -6.43 -11.28 2.60
N ALA A 152 -5.26 -11.64 2.08
CA ALA A 152 -5.04 -12.85 1.29
C ALA A 152 -5.35 -14.11 2.10
N ALA A 153 -4.93 -14.17 3.37
CA ALA A 153 -5.28 -15.29 4.24
C ALA A 153 -6.80 -15.43 4.42
N LYS A 154 -7.55 -14.31 4.49
CA LYS A 154 -9.03 -14.37 4.53
C LYS A 154 -9.63 -14.83 3.21
N TYR A 155 -9.15 -14.25 2.09
CA TYR A 155 -9.62 -14.59 0.75
C TYR A 155 -9.44 -16.09 0.45
N LEU A 156 -8.29 -16.65 0.81
CA LEU A 156 -7.96 -18.07 0.63
C LEU A 156 -8.53 -18.98 1.73
N LYS A 157 -9.35 -18.46 2.65
CA LYS A 157 -9.91 -19.19 3.80
C LYS A 157 -8.85 -19.83 4.72
N LEU A 158 -7.65 -19.26 4.77
CA LEU A 158 -6.53 -19.66 5.61
C LEU A 158 -6.46 -18.91 6.94
N SER A 159 -7.31 -17.90 7.13
CA SER A 159 -7.33 -17.06 8.33
C SER A 159 -7.82 -17.85 9.56
N ARG A 160 -7.52 -17.33 10.76
CA ARG A 160 -7.93 -17.95 12.03
C ARG A 160 -9.45 -18.08 12.21
N GLU A 161 -10.25 -17.32 11.46
CA GLU A 161 -11.71 -17.30 11.60
C GLU A 161 -12.38 -18.53 10.96
N TYR A 162 -11.67 -19.25 10.10
CA TYR A 162 -12.13 -20.49 9.46
C TYR A 162 -11.82 -21.75 10.30
N ILE A 163 -11.17 -21.61 11.45
CA ILE A 163 -10.93 -22.73 12.36
C ILE A 163 -12.18 -22.93 13.23
N THR A 164 -12.88 -24.03 12.99
CA THR A 164 -14.11 -24.42 13.71
C THR A 164 -13.86 -25.26 14.95
N ASP A 165 -12.65 -25.81 15.11
CA ASP A 165 -12.24 -26.59 16.28
C ASP A 165 -12.52 -25.82 17.58
N GLY A 166 -13.19 -26.48 18.53
CA GLY A 166 -13.49 -25.98 19.87
C GLY A 166 -12.41 -26.33 20.90
N GLY A 167 -12.63 -25.91 22.15
CA GLY A 167 -11.75 -26.23 23.28
C GLY A 167 -10.32 -25.67 23.15
N ASP A 168 -9.42 -26.22 23.96
CA ASP A 168 -8.02 -25.76 24.02
C ASP A 168 -7.25 -26.06 22.73
N PHE A 169 -7.56 -27.18 22.09
CA PHE A 169 -6.97 -27.54 20.79
C PHE A 169 -7.27 -26.47 19.73
N GLY A 170 -8.54 -26.06 19.61
CA GLY A 170 -8.95 -24.99 18.70
C GLY A 170 -8.30 -23.65 19.02
N ARG A 171 -8.19 -23.32 20.32
CA ARG A 171 -7.51 -22.09 20.79
C ARG A 171 -6.03 -22.06 20.39
N LEU A 172 -5.30 -23.15 20.62
CA LEU A 172 -3.88 -23.28 20.25
C LEU A 172 -3.69 -23.20 18.73
N LYS A 173 -4.54 -23.87 17.96
CA LYS A 173 -4.50 -23.84 16.48
C LYS A 173 -4.74 -22.43 15.93
N LYS A 174 -5.71 -21.70 16.48
CA LYS A 174 -5.98 -20.28 16.13
C LYS A 174 -4.80 -19.39 16.46
N ARG A 175 -4.17 -19.57 17.63
CA ARG A 175 -2.98 -18.83 18.04
C ARG A 175 -1.81 -19.09 17.09
N ARG A 176 -1.48 -20.37 16.83
CA ARG A 176 -0.41 -20.77 15.89
C ARG A 176 -0.64 -20.20 14.49
N ARG A 177 -1.87 -20.29 13.97
CA ARG A 177 -2.23 -19.71 12.67
C ARG A 177 -2.03 -18.20 12.65
N GLY A 178 -2.42 -17.51 13.73
CA GLY A 178 -2.18 -16.08 13.90
C GLY A 178 -0.69 -15.73 13.81
N TRP A 179 0.16 -16.44 14.55
CA TRP A 179 1.61 -16.23 14.51
C TRP A 179 2.20 -16.46 13.13
N ILE A 180 1.78 -17.50 12.41
CA ILE A 180 2.26 -17.77 11.05
C ILE A 180 1.89 -16.61 10.12
N ILE A 181 0.63 -16.17 10.12
CA ILE A 181 0.16 -15.08 9.25
C ILE A 181 0.91 -13.77 9.57
N HIS A 182 1.09 -13.45 10.86
CA HIS A 182 1.84 -12.26 11.27
C HIS A 182 3.34 -12.38 10.95
N GLY A 183 3.93 -13.56 11.09
CA GLY A 183 5.31 -13.83 10.69
C GLY A 183 5.51 -13.61 9.19
N VAL A 184 4.60 -14.13 8.35
CA VAL A 184 4.64 -13.88 6.90
C VAL A 184 4.49 -12.38 6.60
N ALA A 185 3.56 -11.68 7.24
CA ALA A 185 3.39 -10.23 7.08
C ALA A 185 4.65 -9.45 7.47
N ALA A 186 5.29 -9.83 8.57
CA ALA A 186 6.54 -9.23 9.03
C ALA A 186 7.69 -9.49 8.04
N THR A 187 7.81 -10.70 7.50
CA THR A 187 8.81 -11.04 6.48
C THR A 187 8.61 -10.21 5.21
N VAL A 188 7.36 -10.09 4.72
CA VAL A 188 7.05 -9.26 3.55
C VAL A 188 7.43 -7.79 3.81
N ALA A 189 7.09 -7.26 4.98
CA ALA A 189 7.47 -5.89 5.34
C ALA A 189 8.98 -5.71 5.43
N ALA A 190 9.68 -6.63 6.10
CA ALA A 190 11.12 -6.57 6.30
C ALA A 190 11.89 -6.62 4.98
N VAL A 191 11.50 -7.53 4.07
CA VAL A 191 12.11 -7.62 2.74
C VAL A 191 11.81 -6.37 1.90
N TRP A 192 10.59 -5.82 2.00
CA TRP A 192 10.26 -4.57 1.30
C TRP A 192 11.11 -3.40 1.81
N ILE A 193 11.21 -3.25 3.13
CA ILE A 193 12.02 -2.20 3.77
C ILE A 193 13.51 -2.39 3.42
N ALA A 194 14.03 -3.61 3.47
CA ALA A 194 15.42 -3.91 3.16
C ALA A 194 15.79 -3.53 1.71
N GLY A 195 14.98 -3.92 0.73
CA GLY A 195 15.22 -3.56 -0.67
C GLY A 195 14.93 -2.08 -0.97
N GLY A 196 13.74 -1.61 -0.60
CA GLY A 196 13.26 -0.27 -0.94
C GLY A 196 13.94 0.85 -0.16
N LEU A 197 14.14 0.71 1.15
CA LEU A 197 14.80 1.74 1.97
C LEU A 197 16.27 1.42 2.20
N GLY A 198 16.60 0.15 2.44
CA GLY A 198 17.98 -0.28 2.73
C GLY A 198 18.92 -0.23 1.52
N VAL A 199 18.42 -0.49 0.31
CA VAL A 199 19.22 -0.36 -0.93
C VAL A 199 18.87 0.93 -1.66
N VAL A 200 17.61 1.10 -2.10
CA VAL A 200 17.24 2.24 -2.94
C VAL A 200 17.29 3.56 -2.17
N GLY A 201 16.65 3.63 -1.00
CA GLY A 201 16.62 4.84 -0.17
C GLY A 201 18.00 5.36 0.28
N ARG A 202 19.06 4.54 0.18
CA ARG A 202 20.43 4.92 0.54
C ARG A 202 21.27 5.44 -0.63
N SER A 203 20.75 5.49 -1.86
CA SER A 203 21.55 5.93 -3.01
C SER A 203 21.80 7.44 -3.08
N GLY A 204 21.28 8.21 -2.12
CA GLY A 204 21.55 9.63 -1.97
C GLY A 204 20.85 10.53 -2.99
N LEU A 205 21.27 11.79 -3.03
CA LEU A 205 20.73 12.79 -3.94
C LEU A 205 21.15 12.48 -5.38
N GLY A 206 20.20 12.56 -6.31
CA GLY A 206 20.49 12.71 -7.72
C GLY A 206 21.36 13.93 -8.03
N THR A 207 22.00 13.90 -9.19
CA THR A 207 22.83 15.00 -9.71
C THR A 207 22.41 15.36 -11.14
N GLY A 208 22.87 16.52 -11.62
CA GLY A 208 22.65 16.95 -13.00
C GLY A 208 21.25 17.49 -13.29
N TRP A 209 20.86 17.45 -14.57
CA TRP A 209 19.60 18.02 -15.04
C TRP A 209 18.37 17.24 -14.53
N GLU A 210 18.48 15.92 -14.39
CA GLU A 210 17.41 15.05 -13.86
C GLU A 210 17.03 15.45 -12.44
N ALA A 211 18.02 15.64 -11.56
CA ALA A 211 17.78 16.04 -10.17
C ALA A 211 17.09 17.40 -10.07
N LYS A 212 17.52 18.39 -10.87
CA LYS A 212 16.85 19.70 -10.93
C LYS A 212 15.39 19.59 -11.36
N GLN A 213 15.08 18.62 -12.21
CA GLN A 213 13.73 18.38 -12.66
C GLN A 213 12.89 17.66 -11.59
N TRP A 214 13.47 16.68 -10.88
CA TRP A 214 12.86 16.06 -9.70
C TRP A 214 12.56 17.07 -8.61
N ASP A 215 13.44 18.04 -8.37
CA ASP A 215 13.21 19.13 -7.42
C ASP A 215 11.95 19.94 -7.77
N LYS A 216 11.73 20.24 -9.06
CA LYS A 216 10.51 20.94 -9.50
C LYS A 216 9.26 20.10 -9.23
N ILE A 217 9.33 18.79 -9.45
CA ILE A 217 8.22 17.88 -9.13
C ILE A 217 7.94 17.92 -7.62
N TYR A 218 8.96 17.78 -6.78
CA TYR A 218 8.79 17.77 -5.33
C TYR A 218 8.23 19.11 -4.81
N GLN A 219 8.69 20.24 -5.34
CA GLN A 219 8.17 21.57 -5.02
C GLN A 219 6.71 21.78 -5.46
N ALA A 220 6.26 21.08 -6.50
CA ALA A 220 4.89 21.13 -6.99
C ALA A 220 3.93 20.22 -6.21
N VAL A 221 4.41 19.37 -5.30
CA VAL A 221 3.53 18.48 -4.51
C VAL A 221 2.58 19.34 -3.66
N PRO A 222 1.26 19.17 -3.77
CA PRO A 222 0.30 19.96 -3.01
C PRO A 222 0.56 19.86 -1.51
N ILE A 223 0.57 21.02 -0.83
CA ILE A 223 0.81 21.18 0.63
C ILE A 223 2.25 20.87 1.05
N LEU A 224 2.82 19.74 0.62
CA LEU A 224 4.16 19.28 1.02
C LEU A 224 5.30 20.03 0.31
N GLY A 225 5.10 20.45 -0.94
CA GLY A 225 6.15 21.06 -1.75
C GLY A 225 6.71 22.36 -1.20
N ARG A 226 5.98 23.04 -0.31
CA ARG A 226 6.48 24.22 0.42
C ARG A 226 7.57 23.90 1.44
N PHE A 227 7.71 22.63 1.80
CA PHE A 227 8.67 22.14 2.78
C PHE A 227 9.75 21.25 2.13
N MET A 228 9.71 21.07 0.79
CA MET A 228 10.57 20.16 0.02
C MET A 228 11.47 20.86 -0.99
#